data_AF-A0A3C2DZP8-F1
#
_entry.id   AF-A0A3C2DZP8-F1
#
_cell.length_a   1.000
_cell.length_b   1.000
_cell.length_c   1.000
_cell.angle_alpha   90.00
_cell.angle_beta   90.00
_cell.angle_gamma   90.00
#
_symmetry.space_group_name_H-M   'P 1'
#
loop_
_entity.id
_entity.type
_entity.pdbx_description
1 polymer ?
#
loop_
_entity_poly.entity_id
_entity_poly.type
_entity_poly.pdbx_seq_one_letter_code
_entity_poly.pdbx_strand_id
1 'polypeptide(L)'
;TYLKVSLYSALFLSFPIVAGQLWMFVAPGLYKNEKRAFMPFLIATPVLFVAGGALVYYFIFPLAWSFFLSFESLGGVGSLPIHLEAKVNEYLSLVVTLIFAFGLAFQLPVLLTLMARVGMVSAEALARKRKYAIVLAFVAAAVLTPPDIISQIGLALPILLLYEFSILAVKCIEKRRDDPEPELSESE
;
A
#
# COMPACT_ATOMS: atom_id res chain seq x y z
N THR A 1 8.70 -24.14 -0.90
CA THR A 1 7.36 -23.55 -0.68
C THR A 1 7.13 -23.21 0.77
N TYR A 2 7.10 -24.21 1.66
CA TYR A 2 6.81 -24.02 3.09
C TYR A 2 7.69 -22.96 3.76
N LEU A 3 9.01 -22.99 3.53
CA LEU A 3 9.93 -22.01 4.12
C LEU A 3 9.71 -20.57 3.62
N LYS A 4 9.35 -20.39 2.34
CA LYS A 4 9.01 -19.06 1.80
C LYS A 4 7.71 -18.56 2.43
N VAL A 5 6.66 -19.40 2.42
CA VAL A 5 5.35 -19.07 2.99
C VAL A 5 5.47 -18.75 4.48
N SER A 6 6.20 -19.55 5.25
CA SER A 6 6.41 -19.32 6.68
C SER A 6 7.19 -18.02 6.93
N LEU A 7 8.22 -17.72 6.13
CA LEU A 7 8.99 -16.49 6.26
C LEU A 7 8.12 -15.26 6.04
N TYR A 8 7.39 -15.20 4.92
CA TYR A 8 6.53 -14.07 4.61
C TYR A 8 5.32 -13.95 5.56
N SER A 9 4.77 -15.08 6.02
CA SER A 9 3.68 -15.06 7.01
C SER A 9 4.17 -14.54 8.36
N ALA A 10 5.36 -14.97 8.80
CA ALA A 10 6.00 -14.44 10.00
C ALA A 10 6.34 -12.95 9.86
N LEU A 11 6.84 -12.53 8.70
CA LEU A 11 7.06 -11.11 8.39
C LEU A 11 5.75 -10.32 8.43
N PHE A 12 4.67 -10.82 7.82
CA PHE A 12 3.37 -10.14 7.84
C PHE A 12 2.83 -9.96 9.26
N LEU A 13 2.92 -11.00 10.10
CA LEU A 13 2.46 -10.95 11.49
C LEU A 13 3.35 -10.06 12.38
N SER A 14 4.67 -10.06 12.13
CA SER A 14 5.61 -9.21 12.88
C SER A 14 5.67 -7.78 12.36
N PHE A 15 5.25 -7.51 11.13
CA PHE A 15 5.36 -6.21 10.48
C PHE A 15 4.69 -5.08 11.27
N PRO A 16 3.47 -5.22 11.84
CA PRO A 16 2.89 -4.20 12.72
C PRO A 16 3.81 -3.74 13.86
N ILE A 17 4.50 -4.70 14.49
CA ILE A 17 5.41 -4.44 15.62
C ILE A 17 6.67 -3.76 15.10
N VAL A 18 7.27 -4.30 14.03
CA VAL A 18 8.49 -3.76 13.41
C VAL A 18 8.26 -2.35 12.88
N ALA A 19 7.16 -2.12 12.18
CA ALA A 19 6.78 -0.81 11.66
C ALA A 19 6.54 0.17 12.81
N GLY A 20 5.82 -0.24 13.87
CA GLY A 20 5.65 0.58 15.07
C GLY A 20 6.98 0.99 15.71
N GLN A 21 7.95 0.07 15.81
CA GLN A 21 9.29 0.36 16.31
C GLN A 21 10.08 1.29 15.37
N LEU A 22 10.00 1.06 14.06
CA LEU A 22 10.66 1.89 13.06
C LEU A 22 10.15 3.33 13.12
N TRP A 23 8.83 3.51 13.25
CA TRP A 23 8.24 4.82 13.45
C TRP A 23 8.65 5.46 14.78
N MET A 24 8.73 4.68 15.86
CA MET A 24 9.26 5.17 17.14
C MET A 24 10.75 5.55 17.10
N PHE A 25 11.53 5.02 16.15
CA PHE A 25 12.92 5.44 15.92
C PHE A 25 13.01 6.72 15.09
N VAL A 26 12.18 6.84 14.04
CA VAL A 26 12.11 8.05 13.20
C VAL A 26 11.51 9.23 13.97
N ALA A 27 10.52 8.99 14.83
CA ALA A 27 9.81 10.01 15.59
C ALA A 27 10.71 10.95 16.41
N PRO A 28 11.63 10.48 17.29
CA PRO A 28 12.49 11.34 18.10
C PRO A 28 13.54 12.10 17.26
N GLY A 29 13.93 11.56 16.10
CA GLY A 29 14.84 12.25 15.18
C GLY A 29 14.19 13.42 14.43
N LEU A 30 12.85 13.45 14.38
CA LEU A 30 12.08 14.38 13.55
C LEU A 30 11.20 15.33 14.39
N TYR A 31 10.81 14.92 15.60
CA TYR A 31 9.98 15.69 16.53
C TYR A 31 10.67 15.86 17.88
N LYS A 32 11.07 17.08 18.22
CA LYS A 32 11.64 17.38 19.54
C LYS A 32 10.58 17.49 20.66
N ASN A 33 9.32 17.87 20.36
CA ASN A 33 8.36 18.26 21.41
C ASN A 33 6.92 17.72 21.33
N GLU A 34 6.51 16.92 20.33
CA GLU A 34 5.10 16.45 20.22
C GLU A 34 4.93 14.93 20.17
N LYS A 35 5.02 14.26 21.32
CA LYS A 35 4.70 12.82 21.44
C LYS A 35 3.24 12.49 21.09
N ARG A 36 2.31 13.44 21.23
CA ARG A 36 0.86 13.22 21.07
C ARG A 36 0.42 13.20 19.60
N ALA A 37 1.09 13.96 18.73
CA ALA A 37 0.83 13.98 17.29
C ALA A 37 1.17 12.66 16.59
N PHE A 38 1.99 11.83 17.23
CA PHE A 38 2.49 10.55 16.71
C PHE A 38 1.59 9.35 17.02
N MET A 39 0.87 9.38 18.16
CA MET A 39 -0.05 8.31 18.58
C MET A 39 -1.03 7.84 17.49
N PRO A 40 -1.71 8.72 16.72
CA PRO A 40 -2.63 8.26 15.68
C PRO A 40 -1.93 7.51 14.55
N PHE A 41 -0.67 7.82 14.23
CA PHE A 41 0.07 7.12 13.17
C PHE A 41 0.49 5.72 13.61
N LEU A 42 0.87 5.56 14.87
CA LEU A 42 1.22 4.25 15.42
C LEU A 42 0.04 3.26 15.36
N ILE A 43 -1.19 3.77 15.49
CA ILE A 43 -2.43 2.99 15.35
C ILE A 43 -2.83 2.87 13.87
N ALA A 44 -2.63 3.91 13.06
CA ALA A 44 -2.95 3.88 11.64
C ALA A 44 -2.11 2.85 10.88
N THR A 45 -0.82 2.71 11.18
CA THR A 45 0.08 1.74 10.53
C THR A 45 -0.46 0.29 10.52
N PRO A 46 -0.79 -0.34 11.66
CA PRO A 46 -1.33 -1.69 11.67
C PRO A 46 -2.72 -1.77 11.02
N VAL A 47 -3.57 -0.77 11.22
CA VAL A 47 -4.92 -0.74 10.62
C VAL A 47 -4.84 -0.67 9.09
N LEU A 48 -4.00 0.21 8.54
CA LEU A 48 -3.78 0.33 7.11
C LEU A 48 -3.10 -0.91 6.53
N PHE A 49 -2.18 -1.54 7.28
CA PHE A 49 -1.53 -2.78 6.84
C PHE A 49 -2.55 -3.92 6.68
N VAL A 50 -3.41 -4.11 7.68
CA VAL A 50 -4.49 -5.11 7.63
C VAL A 50 -5.51 -4.75 6.54
N ALA A 51 -5.86 -3.48 6.38
CA ALA A 51 -6.74 -3.02 5.29
C ALA A 51 -6.14 -3.31 3.91
N GLY A 52 -4.81 -3.18 3.76
CA GLY A 52 -4.11 -3.56 2.53
C GLY A 52 -4.19 -5.05 2.24
N GLY A 53 -3.96 -5.89 3.25
CA GLY A 53 -4.16 -7.33 3.12
C GLY A 53 -5.61 -7.71 2.76
N ALA A 54 -6.58 -7.05 3.38
CA ALA A 54 -8.00 -7.24 3.09
C ALA A 54 -8.34 -6.83 1.64
N LEU A 55 -7.81 -5.70 1.15
CA LEU A 55 -8.03 -5.27 -0.23
C LEU A 55 -7.50 -6.30 -1.23
N VAL A 56 -6.32 -6.88 -0.98
CA VAL A 56 -5.80 -7.95 -1.84
C VAL A 56 -6.74 -9.15 -1.84
N TYR A 57 -7.20 -9.57 -0.67
CA TYR A 57 -8.05 -10.75 -0.55
C TYR A 57 -9.40 -10.57 -1.25
N TYR A 58 -10.06 -9.42 -1.04
CA TYR A 58 -11.42 -9.18 -1.53
C TYR A 58 -11.51 -8.59 -2.93
N PHE A 59 -10.48 -7.89 -3.43
CA PHE A 59 -10.53 -7.23 -4.75
C PHE A 59 -9.52 -7.82 -5.74
N ILE A 60 -8.27 -8.03 -5.33
CA ILE A 60 -7.22 -8.46 -6.25
C ILE A 60 -7.36 -9.95 -6.60
N PHE A 61 -7.60 -10.83 -5.63
CA PHE A 61 -7.78 -12.26 -5.93
C PHE A 61 -8.97 -12.58 -6.85
N PRO A 62 -10.19 -12.03 -6.68
CA PRO A 62 -11.27 -12.32 -7.61
C PRO A 62 -10.95 -11.80 -9.02
N LEU A 63 -10.26 -10.65 -9.15
CA LEU A 63 -9.81 -10.15 -10.43
C LEU A 63 -8.80 -11.11 -11.08
N ALA A 64 -7.78 -11.52 -10.33
CA ALA A 64 -6.78 -12.48 -10.79
C ALA A 64 -7.42 -13.81 -11.20
N TRP A 65 -8.37 -14.33 -10.42
CA TRP A 65 -9.05 -15.58 -10.72
C TRP A 65 -9.92 -15.47 -11.97
N SER A 66 -10.67 -14.36 -12.13
CA SER A 66 -11.45 -14.12 -13.36
C SER A 66 -10.56 -14.05 -14.60
N PHE A 67 -9.37 -13.47 -14.47
CA PHE A 67 -8.37 -13.41 -15.53
C PHE A 67 -7.80 -14.79 -15.85
N PHE A 68 -7.38 -15.56 -14.85
CA PHE A 68 -6.90 -16.92 -15.04
C PHE A 68 -7.96 -17.79 -15.72
N LEU A 69 -9.19 -17.80 -15.21
CA LEU A 69 -10.31 -18.53 -15.81
C LEU A 69 -10.62 -18.07 -17.24
N SER A 70 -10.36 -16.82 -17.60
CA SER A 70 -10.59 -16.35 -18.98
C SER A 70 -9.67 -17.00 -20.03
N PHE A 71 -8.53 -17.57 -19.60
CA PHE A 71 -7.68 -18.39 -20.47
C PHE A 71 -8.08 -19.86 -20.50
N GLU A 72 -8.97 -20.30 -19.61
CA GLU A 72 -9.51 -21.65 -19.65
C GLU A 72 -10.47 -21.75 -20.85
N SER A 73 -9.97 -22.31 -21.94
CA SER A 73 -10.76 -22.71 -23.09
C SER A 73 -11.25 -24.13 -22.86
N LEU A 74 -12.53 -24.27 -22.46
CA LEU A 74 -13.27 -25.51 -22.59
C LEU A 74 -13.39 -25.80 -24.10
N GLY A 75 -12.43 -26.56 -24.62
CA GLY A 75 -12.28 -26.81 -26.07
C GLY A 75 -13.60 -27.16 -26.75
N GLY A 76 -13.93 -26.40 -27.80
CA GLY A 76 -14.93 -26.81 -28.80
C GLY A 76 -14.36 -27.88 -29.72
N VAL A 77 -15.23 -28.53 -30.50
CA VAL A 77 -14.88 -29.65 -31.40
C VAL A 77 -13.66 -29.31 -32.27
N GLY A 78 -12.50 -29.88 -31.96
CA GLY A 78 -11.24 -29.72 -32.70
C GLY A 78 -10.12 -28.91 -32.04
N SER A 79 -10.33 -28.30 -30.86
CA SER A 79 -9.25 -27.63 -30.10
C SER A 79 -8.78 -28.45 -28.89
N LEU A 80 -7.46 -28.47 -28.67
CA LEU A 80 -6.85 -29.09 -27.49
C LEU A 80 -7.32 -28.34 -26.23
N PRO A 81 -7.86 -29.02 -25.21
CA PRO A 81 -8.29 -28.37 -23.98
C PRO A 81 -7.07 -27.83 -23.24
N ILE A 82 -7.08 -26.53 -22.96
CA ILE A 82 -6.06 -25.87 -22.13
C ILE A 82 -6.61 -25.87 -20.71
N HIS A 83 -6.24 -26.90 -19.93
CA HIS A 83 -6.58 -26.96 -18.53
C HIS A 83 -5.64 -26.09 -17.71
N LEU A 84 -6.22 -25.29 -16.83
CA LEU A 84 -5.47 -24.44 -15.91
C LEU A 84 -4.90 -25.30 -14.78
N GLU A 85 -3.65 -25.76 -14.96
CA GLU A 85 -2.97 -26.56 -13.94
C GLU A 85 -2.34 -25.63 -12.88
N ALA A 86 -3.20 -25.05 -12.05
CA ALA A 86 -2.81 -24.16 -10.96
C ALA A 86 -1.98 -24.93 -9.92
N LYS A 87 -0.66 -24.79 -9.97
CA LYS A 87 0.25 -25.37 -8.98
C LYS A 87 0.07 -24.64 -7.64
N VAL A 88 -0.24 -25.40 -6.59
CA VAL A 88 -0.41 -24.88 -5.21
C VAL A 88 0.78 -24.02 -4.77
N ASN A 89 2.00 -24.39 -5.17
CA ASN A 89 3.20 -23.63 -4.85
C ASN A 89 3.21 -22.20 -5.45
N GLU A 90 2.81 -22.06 -6.71
CA GLU A 90 2.77 -20.77 -7.40
C GLU A 90 1.65 -19.90 -6.84
N TYR A 91 0.48 -20.51 -6.60
CA TYR A 91 -0.65 -19.84 -5.97
C TYR A 91 -0.28 -19.28 -4.59
N LEU A 92 0.25 -20.11 -3.69
CA LEU A 92 0.62 -19.66 -2.35
C LEU A 92 1.72 -18.60 -2.38
N SER A 93 2.70 -18.75 -3.28
CA SER A 93 3.77 -17.76 -3.43
C SER A 93 3.22 -16.40 -3.90
N LEU A 94 2.36 -16.39 -4.92
CA LEU A 94 1.71 -15.20 -5.42
C LEU A 94 0.85 -14.54 -4.33
N VAL A 95 -0.02 -15.30 -3.67
CA VAL A 95 -0.91 -14.81 -2.60
C VAL A 95 -0.12 -14.10 -1.52
N VAL A 96 0.90 -14.77 -1.01
CA VAL A 96 1.70 -14.28 0.11
C VAL A 96 2.54 -13.07 -0.30
N THR A 97 3.14 -13.08 -1.50
CA THR A 97 3.88 -11.94 -2.03
C THR A 97 2.99 -10.73 -2.27
N LEU A 98 1.79 -10.89 -2.83
CA LEU A 98 0.85 -9.79 -3.06
C LEU A 98 0.35 -9.17 -1.76
N ILE A 99 -0.07 -10.00 -0.79
CA ILE A 99 -0.52 -9.52 0.53
C ILE A 99 0.58 -8.69 1.20
N PHE A 100 1.82 -9.17 1.16
CA PHE A 100 2.94 -8.44 1.74
C PHE A 100 3.24 -7.14 0.99
N ALA A 101 3.30 -7.17 -0.35
CA ALA A 101 3.60 -5.99 -1.17
C ALA A 101 2.54 -4.89 -1.04
N PHE A 102 1.25 -5.26 -1.03
CA PHE A 102 0.18 -4.29 -0.80
C PHE A 102 0.14 -3.81 0.65
N GLY A 103 0.38 -4.69 1.63
CA GLY A 103 0.53 -4.25 3.02
C GLY A 103 1.60 -3.17 3.17
N LEU A 104 2.75 -3.35 2.50
CA LEU A 104 3.80 -2.34 2.41
C LEU A 104 3.36 -1.07 1.65
N ALA A 105 2.67 -1.21 0.52
CA ALA A 105 2.18 -0.07 -0.25
C ALA A 105 1.17 0.78 0.56
N PHE A 106 0.38 0.16 1.43
CA PHE A 106 -0.52 0.83 2.37
C PHE A 106 0.20 1.60 3.49
N GLN A 107 1.54 1.51 3.59
CA GLN A 107 2.33 2.40 4.44
C GLN A 107 2.72 3.72 3.75
N LEU A 108 2.54 3.83 2.43
CA LEU A 108 2.79 5.08 1.70
C LEU A 108 1.98 6.27 2.25
N PRO A 109 0.67 6.14 2.54
CA PRO A 109 -0.09 7.24 3.14
C PRO A 109 0.47 7.69 4.49
N VAL A 110 0.84 6.75 5.35
CA VAL A 110 1.42 7.05 6.67
C VAL A 110 2.76 7.77 6.51
N LEU A 111 3.63 7.26 5.63
CA LEU A 111 4.94 7.85 5.37
C LEU A 111 4.84 9.27 4.81
N LEU A 112 4.03 9.47 3.77
CA LEU A 112 3.91 10.77 3.11
C LEU A 112 3.26 11.82 4.01
N THR A 113 2.23 11.43 4.78
CA THR A 113 1.59 12.34 5.75
C THR A 113 2.54 12.74 6.87
N LEU A 114 3.38 11.82 7.35
CA LEU A 114 4.41 12.13 8.35
C LEU A 114 5.48 13.06 7.78
N MET A 115 5.98 12.79 6.57
CA MET A 115 6.96 13.68 5.91
C MET A 115 6.41 15.08 5.66
N ALA A 116 5.13 15.19 5.28
CA ALA A 116 4.51 16.49 5.05
C ALA A 116 4.28 17.28 6.32
N ARG A 117 3.92 16.61 7.42
CA ARG A 117 3.74 17.26 8.72
C ARG A 117 5.03 17.92 9.22
N VAL A 118 6.19 17.39 8.83
CA VAL A 118 7.52 17.92 9.14
C VAL A 118 7.93 19.03 8.17
N GLY A 119 7.22 19.18 7.05
CA GLY A 119 7.53 20.15 6.00
C GLY A 119 8.57 19.68 4.99
N MET A 120 8.93 18.39 4.97
CA MET A 120 9.87 17.85 3.98
C MET A 120 9.23 17.67 2.59
N VAL A 121 7.91 17.50 2.55
CA VAL A 121 7.13 17.23 1.34
C VAL A 121 5.87 18.07 1.39
N SER A 122 5.42 18.60 0.25
CA SER A 122 4.14 19.29 0.14
C SER A 122 3.13 18.60 -0.77
N ALA A 123 1.83 18.88 -0.60
CA ALA A 123 0.79 18.34 -1.48
C ALA A 123 1.06 18.71 -2.95
N GLU A 124 1.50 19.95 -3.19
CA GLU A 124 1.86 20.41 -4.53
C GLU A 124 3.09 19.69 -5.10
N ALA A 125 4.12 19.45 -4.28
CA ALA A 125 5.31 18.73 -4.72
C ALA A 125 4.99 17.28 -5.11
N LEU A 126 4.09 16.63 -4.35
CA LEU A 126 3.57 15.29 -4.70
C LEU A 126 2.71 15.35 -5.96
N ALA A 127 1.82 16.34 -6.08
CA ALA A 127 0.99 16.51 -7.26
C ALA A 127 1.82 16.74 -8.54
N ARG A 128 2.91 17.51 -8.48
CA ARG A 128 3.84 17.68 -9.62
C ARG A 128 4.55 16.38 -10.01
N LYS A 129 4.74 15.46 -9.06
CA LYS A 129 5.42 14.17 -9.26
C LYS A 129 4.48 13.00 -9.57
N ARG A 130 3.19 13.23 -9.84
CA ARG A 130 2.20 12.20 -10.24
C ARG A 130 2.69 11.27 -11.35
N LYS A 131 3.34 11.83 -12.38
CA LYS A 131 3.91 11.03 -13.49
C LYS A 131 4.93 9.98 -13.02
N TYR A 132 5.72 10.28 -12.00
CA TYR A 132 6.67 9.33 -11.44
C TYR A 132 5.99 8.27 -10.58
N ALA A 133 4.95 8.66 -9.82
CA ALA A 133 4.15 7.71 -9.05
C ALA A 133 3.41 6.71 -9.96
N ILE A 134 2.91 7.17 -11.11
CA ILE A 134 2.32 6.30 -12.16
C ILE A 134 3.35 5.27 -12.62
N VAL A 135 4.52 5.71 -13.04
CA VAL A 135 5.58 4.78 -13.51
C VAL A 135 5.98 3.80 -12.40
N LEU A 136 6.19 4.27 -11.17
CA LEU A 136 6.54 3.40 -10.04
C LEU A 136 5.44 2.37 -9.72
N ALA A 137 4.17 2.76 -9.77
CA ALA A 137 3.06 1.84 -9.54
C ALA A 137 2.99 0.75 -10.62
N PHE A 138 3.17 1.12 -11.90
CA PHE A 138 3.19 0.15 -13.00
C PHE A 138 4.42 -0.76 -12.97
N VAL A 139 5.58 -0.26 -12.56
CA VAL A 139 6.79 -1.07 -12.36
C VAL A 139 6.60 -2.04 -11.19
N ALA A 140 6.06 -1.57 -10.07
CA ALA A 140 5.74 -2.44 -8.93
C ALA A 140 4.72 -3.51 -9.33
N ALA A 141 3.66 -3.15 -10.05
CA ALA A 141 2.69 -4.09 -10.57
C ALA A 141 3.34 -5.12 -11.50
N ALA A 142 4.19 -4.70 -12.45
CA ALA A 142 4.89 -5.60 -13.37
C ALA A 142 5.85 -6.59 -12.68
N VAL A 143 6.41 -6.22 -11.52
CA VAL A 143 7.27 -7.12 -10.73
C VAL A 143 6.44 -8.12 -9.92
N LEU A 144 5.23 -7.73 -9.52
CA LEU A 144 4.35 -8.51 -8.66
C LEU A 144 3.41 -9.44 -9.43
N THR A 145 2.97 -9.03 -10.61
CA THR A 145 2.16 -9.86 -11.49
C THR A 145 3.04 -10.60 -12.50
N PRO A 146 2.54 -11.70 -13.08
CA PRO A 146 3.03 -12.16 -14.37
C PRO A 146 3.01 -11.00 -15.41
N PRO A 147 3.71 -11.15 -16.55
CA PRO A 147 3.72 -10.15 -17.62
C PRO A 147 2.36 -10.14 -18.35
N ASP A 148 1.32 -9.65 -17.67
CA ASP A 148 -0.04 -9.57 -18.16
C ASP A 148 -0.66 -8.19 -17.91
N ILE A 149 -1.27 -7.61 -18.95
CA ILE A 149 -1.70 -6.21 -18.94
C ILE A 149 -2.91 -6.01 -18.00
N ILE A 150 -3.83 -6.97 -17.95
CA ILE A 150 -5.08 -6.85 -17.18
C ILE A 150 -4.80 -6.85 -15.68
N SER A 151 -4.04 -7.83 -15.17
CA SER A 151 -3.69 -7.87 -13.75
C SER A 151 -2.73 -6.75 -13.40
N GLN A 152 -1.79 -6.37 -14.30
CA GLN A 152 -0.90 -5.24 -14.06
C GLN A 152 -1.67 -3.94 -13.85
N ILE A 153 -2.67 -3.64 -14.69
CA ILE A 153 -3.54 -2.46 -14.50
C ILE A 153 -4.39 -2.62 -13.23
N GLY A 154 -4.92 -3.82 -13.00
CA GLY A 154 -5.71 -4.16 -11.81
C GLY A 154 -4.98 -3.93 -10.49
N LEU A 155 -3.67 -4.19 -10.44
CA LEU A 155 -2.82 -3.93 -9.28
C LEU A 155 -2.32 -2.49 -9.21
N ALA A 156 -1.98 -1.87 -10.35
CA ALA A 156 -1.49 -0.50 -10.39
C ALA A 156 -2.59 0.48 -9.92
N LEU A 157 -3.85 0.23 -10.27
CA LEU A 157 -4.96 1.12 -9.97
C LEU A 157 -5.13 1.36 -8.44
N PRO A 158 -5.22 0.35 -7.56
CA PRO A 158 -5.27 0.59 -6.12
C PRO A 158 -4.04 1.31 -5.57
N ILE A 159 -2.84 1.03 -6.08
CA ILE A 159 -1.61 1.74 -5.66
C ILE A 159 -1.71 3.23 -6.00
N LEU A 160 -2.25 3.57 -7.18
CA LEU A 160 -2.46 4.96 -7.59
C LEU A 160 -3.54 5.64 -6.77
N LEU A 161 -4.64 4.94 -6.46
CA LEU A 161 -5.68 5.44 -5.57
C LEU A 161 -5.13 5.73 -4.16
N LEU A 162 -4.26 4.87 -3.63
CA LEU A 162 -3.58 5.12 -2.36
C LEU A 162 -2.69 6.35 -2.43
N TYR A 163 -1.96 6.53 -3.52
CA TYR A 163 -1.11 7.71 -3.71
C TYR A 163 -1.97 8.99 -3.75
N GLU A 164 -3.10 8.97 -4.44
CA GLU A 164 -4.03 10.10 -4.48
C GLU A 164 -4.62 10.41 -3.10
N PHE A 165 -5.05 9.38 -2.38
CA PHE A 165 -5.54 9.51 -1.01
C PHE A 165 -4.46 10.09 -0.08
N SER A 166 -3.20 9.71 -0.30
CA SER A 166 -2.05 10.26 0.44
C SER A 166 -1.87 11.76 0.19
N ILE A 167 -1.99 12.22 -1.06
CA ILE A 167 -1.92 13.64 -1.41
C ILE A 167 -3.05 14.42 -0.71
N LEU A 168 -4.26 13.88 -0.70
CA LEU A 168 -5.40 14.51 -0.05
C LEU A 168 -5.22 14.61 1.48
N ALA A 169 -4.72 13.55 2.10
CA ALA A 169 -4.40 13.54 3.52
C ALA A 169 -3.30 14.56 3.86
N VAL A 170 -2.26 14.65 3.03
CA VAL A 170 -1.19 15.66 3.16
C VAL A 170 -1.77 17.08 3.06
N LYS A 171 -2.62 17.36 2.06
CA LYS A 171 -3.26 18.67 1.87
C LYS A 171 -4.12 19.07 3.08
N CYS A 172 -4.81 18.12 3.70
CA CYS A 172 -5.61 18.37 4.90
C CYS A 172 -4.74 18.77 6.10
N ILE A 173 -3.56 18.14 6.25
CA ILE A 173 -2.58 18.45 7.30
C ILE A 173 -1.95 19.83 7.05
N GLU A 174 -1.57 20.15 5.81
CA GLU A 174 -1.03 21.46 5.44
C GLU A 174 -2.03 22.59 5.74
N LYS A 175 -3.29 22.44 5.33
CA LYS A 175 -4.32 23.44 5.59
C LYS A 175 -4.55 23.71 7.08
N ARG A 176 -4.48 22.67 7.92
CA ARG A 176 -4.60 22.83 9.39
C ARG A 176 -3.38 23.50 10.03
N ARG A 177 -2.24 23.52 9.35
CA ARG A 177 -1.02 24.20 9.81
C ARG A 177 -1.02 25.69 9.46
N ASP A 178 -1.68 26.05 8.35
CA ASP A 178 -1.86 27.43 7.89
C ASP A 178 -3.05 28.15 8.54
N ASP A 179 -3.98 27.44 9.21
CA ASP A 179 -4.97 28.07 10.08
C ASP A 179 -4.26 28.47 11.39
N PRO A 180 -4.13 29.78 11.70
CA PRO A 180 -3.58 30.20 12.99
C PRO A 180 -4.56 29.74 14.07
N GLU A 181 -4.06 29.05 15.09
CA GLU A 181 -4.77 29.04 16.37
C GLU A 181 -5.04 30.51 16.74
N PRO A 182 -6.29 30.89 17.10
CA PRO A 182 -6.54 32.23 17.58
C PRO A 182 -5.65 32.42 18.80
N GLU A 183 -4.73 33.39 18.70
CA GLU A 183 -3.98 33.91 19.83
C GLU A 183 -4.97 34.03 20.99
N LEU A 184 -4.79 33.19 22.01
CA LEU A 184 -5.44 33.40 23.29
C LEU A 184 -4.99 34.78 23.73
N SER A 185 -5.89 35.74 23.55
CA SER A 185 -5.74 37.12 23.95
C SER A 185 -5.14 37.13 25.35
N GLU A 186 -3.92 37.63 25.43
CA GLU A 186 -3.49 38.38 26.60
C GLU A 186 -4.58 39.42 26.87
N SER A 187 -5.40 39.14 27.86
CA SER A 187 -6.27 40.10 28.50
C SER A 187 -6.22 39.83 30.00
N GLU A 188 -5.25 40.52 30.60
CA GLU A 188 -5.27 41.18 31.92
C GLU A 188 -5.33 40.32 33.18
#